data_AF-A0A7J5AGG0-F1
#
_entry.id   AF-A0A7J5AGG0-F1
#
_cell.length_a   1.000
_cell.length_b   1.000
_cell.length_c   1.000
_cell.angle_alpha   90.00
_cell.angle_beta   90.00
_cell.angle_gamma   90.00
#
_symmetry.space_group_name_H-M   'P 1'
#
loop_
_entity.id
_entity.type
_entity.pdbx_description
1 polymer ?
#
loop_
_entity_poly.entity_id
_entity_poly.type
_entity_poly.pdbx_seq_one_letter_code
_entity_poly.pdbx_strand_id
1 'polypeptide(L)'
;MSVQEVVGQWLRLVVADAELSPYLIGVDLERLGAHLAAGLAAAVDGQPATDPWRGFGLSEEQHRRVVDYLAGVLWALDEPDDRIARARRAFAGEVGA
;
A
#
# COMPACT_ATOMS: atom_id res chain seq x y z
N MET A 1 -7.11 -12.77 8.21
CA MET A 1 -6.03 -13.01 7.22
C MET A 1 -4.78 -12.27 7.66
N SER A 2 -3.59 -12.69 7.26
CA SER A 2 -2.33 -12.05 7.66
C SER A 2 -2.03 -10.79 6.84
N VAL A 3 -1.29 -9.85 7.41
CA VAL A 3 -0.81 -8.64 6.73
C VAL A 3 0.00 -8.97 5.47
N GLN A 4 0.74 -10.08 5.48
CA GLN A 4 1.53 -10.55 4.34
C GLN A 4 0.66 -10.92 3.13
N GLU A 5 -0.49 -11.57 3.38
CA GLU A 5 -1.43 -11.94 2.32
C GLU A 5 -2.08 -10.70 1.70
N VAL A 6 -2.45 -9.71 2.51
CA VAL A 6 -2.97 -8.41 2.04
C VAL A 6 -1.96 -7.74 1.12
N VAL A 7 -0.71 -7.61 1.58
CA VAL A 7 0.36 -6.98 0.80
C VAL A 7 0.66 -7.77 -0.48
N GLY A 8 0.66 -9.10 -0.42
CA GLY A 8 0.86 -9.94 -1.60
C GLY A 8 -0.27 -9.79 -2.64
N GLN A 9 -1.52 -9.58 -2.22
CA GLN A 9 -2.62 -9.26 -3.13
C GLN A 9 -2.50 -7.84 -3.69
N TRP A 10 -2.16 -6.88 -2.84
CA TRP A 10 -1.96 -5.49 -3.25
C TRP A 10 -0.84 -5.33 -4.27
N LEU A 11 0.34 -5.92 -4.02
CA LEU A 11 1.45 -5.90 -4.97
C LEU A 11 1.09 -6.54 -6.31
N ARG A 12 0.30 -7.61 -6.32
CA ARG A 12 -0.17 -8.22 -7.56
C ARG A 12 -1.02 -7.26 -8.40
N LEU A 13 -1.86 -6.44 -7.79
CA LEU A 13 -2.63 -5.43 -8.50
C LEU A 13 -1.73 -4.32 -9.06
N VAL A 14 -0.78 -3.82 -8.28
CA VAL A 14 0.17 -2.79 -8.73
C VAL A 14 1.05 -3.29 -9.89
N VAL A 15 1.54 -4.53 -9.80
CA VAL A 15 2.34 -5.16 -10.88
C VAL A 15 1.51 -5.38 -12.15
N ALA A 16 0.20 -5.63 -12.02
CA ALA A 16 -0.69 -5.81 -13.17
C ALA A 16 -1.10 -4.50 -13.84
N ASP A 17 -0.90 -3.35 -13.20
CA ASP A 17 -1.20 -2.04 -13.78
C ASP A 17 -0.08 -1.59 -14.74
N ALA A 18 -0.44 -1.39 -16.01
CA ALA A 18 0.48 -0.99 -17.06
C ALA A 18 1.13 0.39 -16.83
N GLU A 19 0.48 1.28 -16.10
CA GLU A 19 1.03 2.61 -15.76
C GLU A 19 1.96 2.58 -14.54
N LEU A 20 1.88 1.55 -13.69
CA LEU A 20 2.67 1.43 -12.46
C LEU A 20 3.82 0.42 -12.57
N SER A 21 3.61 -0.67 -13.29
CA SER A 21 4.61 -1.72 -13.49
C SER A 21 5.97 -1.23 -14.00
N PRO A 22 6.11 -0.18 -14.84
CA PRO A 22 7.43 0.32 -15.24
C PRO A 22 8.28 0.83 -14.07
N TYR A 23 7.66 1.34 -13.00
CA TYR A 23 8.35 1.82 -11.80
C TYR A 23 8.89 0.69 -10.92
N LEU A 24 8.43 -0.54 -11.15
CA LEU A 24 8.85 -1.73 -10.41
C LEU A 24 10.01 -2.48 -11.08
N ILE A 25 10.49 -2.01 -12.23
CA ILE A 25 11.61 -2.65 -12.94
C ILE A 25 12.88 -2.55 -12.09
N GLY A 26 13.50 -3.70 -11.81
CA GLY A 26 14.71 -3.78 -10.99
C GLY A 26 14.48 -3.66 -9.48
N VAL A 27 13.21 -3.58 -9.05
CA VAL A 27 12.84 -3.51 -7.64
C VAL A 27 12.72 -4.91 -7.07
N ASP A 28 13.33 -5.11 -5.90
CA ASP A 28 13.14 -6.32 -5.11
C ASP A 28 11.74 -6.31 -4.48
N LEU A 29 10.81 -7.03 -5.11
CA LEU A 29 9.41 -7.09 -4.70
C LEU A 29 9.22 -7.80 -3.36
N GLU A 30 10.08 -8.75 -3.00
CA GLU A 30 10.02 -9.42 -1.70
C GLU A 30 10.38 -8.43 -0.60
N ARG A 31 11.48 -7.68 -0.78
CA ARG A 31 11.89 -6.63 0.15
C ARG A 31 10.87 -5.50 0.23
N LEU A 32 10.32 -5.07 -0.90
CA LEU A 32 9.25 -4.08 -0.94
C LEU A 32 8.02 -4.58 -0.17
N GLY A 33 7.61 -5.83 -0.40
CA GLY A 33 6.51 -6.46 0.34
C GLY A 33 6.74 -6.48 1.84
N ALA A 34 7.94 -6.79 2.31
CA ALA A 34 8.26 -6.75 3.73
C ALA A 34 8.13 -5.33 4.32
N HIS A 35 8.58 -4.29 3.60
CA HIS A 35 8.43 -2.90 4.05
C HIS A 35 6.97 -2.45 4.07
N LEU A 36 6.19 -2.82 3.04
CA LEU A 36 4.76 -2.54 3.00
C LEU A 36 4.00 -3.25 4.12
N ALA A 37 4.37 -4.49 4.44
CA ALA A 37 3.75 -5.25 5.52
C ALA A 37 4.03 -4.63 6.88
N ALA A 38 5.27 -4.20 7.14
CA ALA A 38 5.62 -3.49 8.37
C ALA A 38 4.83 -2.16 8.48
N GLY A 39 4.75 -1.39 7.39
CA GLY A 39 3.99 -0.15 7.36
C GLY A 39 2.48 -0.35 7.56
N LEU A 40 1.90 -1.37 6.91
CA LEU A 40 0.49 -1.69 7.06
C LEU A 40 0.16 -2.15 8.48
N ALA A 41 1.00 -2.98 9.09
CA ALA A 41 0.85 -3.37 10.49
C ALA A 41 0.87 -2.15 11.43
N ALA A 42 1.83 -1.24 11.24
CA ALA A 42 1.88 0.00 12.01
C ALA A 42 0.61 0.86 11.81
N ALA A 43 0.18 1.04 10.56
CA ALA A 43 -1.00 1.85 10.23
C ALA A 43 -2.29 1.32 10.85
N VAL A 44 -2.52 -0.01 10.79
CA VAL A 44 -3.73 -0.61 11.40
C VAL A 44 -3.70 -0.55 12.93
N ASP A 45 -2.53 -0.42 13.54
CA ASP A 45 -2.35 -0.18 14.98
C ASP A 45 -2.35 1.32 15.34
N GLY A 46 -2.60 2.20 14.35
CA GLY A 46 -2.64 3.65 14.53
C GLY A 46 -1.26 4.28 14.76
N GLN A 47 -0.19 3.55 14.48
CA GLN A 47 1.18 4.05 14.53
C GLN A 47 1.56 4.72 13.21
N PRO A 48 2.55 5.63 13.22
CA PRO A 48 3.12 6.18 12.00
C PRO A 48 3.63 5.06 11.10
N ALA A 49 3.24 5.09 9.83
CA ALA A 49 3.76 4.21 8.80
C ALA A 49 4.54 5.03 7.78
N THR A 50 5.66 4.50 7.31
CA THR A 50 6.34 5.06 6.15
C THR A 50 5.68 4.52 4.90
N ASP A 51 5.37 5.42 3.96
CA ASP A 51 4.90 5.06 2.64
C ASP A 51 6.09 4.85 1.69
N PRO A 52 6.44 3.60 1.32
CA PRO A 52 7.59 3.33 0.45
C PRO A 52 7.35 3.82 -0.98
N TRP A 53 6.09 3.99 -1.40
CA TRP A 53 5.73 4.35 -2.78
C TRP A 53 6.16 5.77 -3.16
N ARG A 54 6.30 6.69 -2.20
CA ARG A 54 6.81 8.05 -2.46
C ARG A 54 8.23 8.08 -3.04
N GLY A 55 9.03 7.04 -2.79
CA GLY A 55 10.39 6.94 -3.32
C GLY A 55 10.48 6.62 -4.82
N PHE A 56 9.36 6.25 -5.46
CA PHE A 56 9.33 5.75 -6.83
C PHE A 56 9.14 6.85 -7.88
N GLY A 57 8.92 8.11 -7.48
CA GLY A 57 8.69 9.21 -8.42
C GLY A 57 7.34 9.08 -9.16
N LEU A 58 6.35 8.47 -8.52
CA LEU A 58 4.98 8.42 -9.01
C LEU A 58 4.36 9.82 -9.02
N SER A 59 3.51 10.10 -10.01
CA SER A 59 2.60 11.24 -9.92
C SER A 59 1.58 11.06 -8.80
N GLU A 60 0.97 12.15 -8.33
CA GLU A 60 -0.11 12.11 -7.34
C GLU A 60 -1.29 11.22 -7.77
N GLU A 61 -1.58 11.15 -9.07
CA GLU A 61 -2.63 10.28 -9.62
C GLU A 61 -2.26 8.80 -9.52
N GLN A 62 -1.04 8.45 -9.93
CA GLN A 62 -0.52 7.09 -9.84
C GLN A 62 -0.40 6.63 -8.38
N HIS A 63 0.05 7.52 -7.50
CA HIS A 63 0.15 7.25 -6.07
C HIS A 63 -1.24 7.01 -5.45
N ARG A 64 -2.22 7.85 -5.77
CA ARG A 64 -3.61 7.64 -5.32
C ARG A 64 -4.15 6.29 -5.80
N ARG A 65 -3.86 5.90 -7.04
CA ARG A 65 -4.26 4.60 -7.58
C ARG A 65 -3.64 3.43 -6.81
N VAL A 66 -2.36 3.53 -6.45
CA VAL A 66 -1.70 2.54 -5.59
C VAL A 66 -2.43 2.40 -4.24
N VAL A 67 -2.81 3.52 -3.62
CA VAL A 67 -3.57 3.53 -2.35
C VAL A 67 -4.98 2.98 -2.53
N ASP A 68 -5.63 3.24 -3.67
CA ASP A 68 -6.96 2.71 -3.96
C ASP A 68 -6.95 1.19 -4.19
N TYR A 69 -5.86 0.62 -4.73
CA TYR A 69 -5.69 -0.83 -4.77
C TYR A 69 -5.58 -1.45 -3.37
N LEU A 70 -4.87 -0.81 -2.43
CA LEU A 70 -4.84 -1.27 -1.03
C LEU A 70 -6.25 -1.25 -0.43
N ALA A 71 -6.99 -0.16 -0.61
CA ALA A 71 -8.35 -0.02 -0.12
C ALA A 71 -9.27 -1.11 -0.70
N GLY A 72 -9.17 -1.38 -2.01
CA GLY A 72 -9.93 -2.42 -2.68
C GLY A 72 -9.62 -3.82 -2.16
N VAL A 73 -8.35 -4.13 -1.86
CA VAL A 73 -7.96 -5.39 -1.25
C VAL A 73 -8.58 -5.52 0.14
N LEU A 74 -8.39 -4.52 1.02
CA LEU A 74 -8.94 -4.57 2.38
C LEU A 74 -10.47 -4.69 2.38
N TRP A 75 -11.15 -4.00 1.47
CA TRP A 75 -12.60 -4.08 1.32
C TRP A 75 -13.06 -5.47 0.84
N ALA A 76 -12.37 -6.07 -0.13
CA ALA A 76 -12.66 -7.42 -0.61
C ALA A 76 -12.42 -8.52 0.45
N LEU A 77 -11.80 -8.16 1.57
CA LEU A 77 -11.51 -9.03 2.71
C LEU A 77 -12.42 -8.75 3.90
N ASP A 78 -13.45 -7.92 3.72
CA ASP A 78 -14.39 -7.50 4.77
C ASP A 78 -13.69 -6.87 6.00
N GLU A 79 -12.57 -6.17 5.79
CA GLU A 79 -11.93 -5.41 6.87
C GLU A 79 -12.81 -4.23 7.31
N PRO A 80 -12.88 -3.92 8.62
CA PRO A 80 -13.65 -2.78 9.12
C PRO A 80 -13.27 -1.45 8.47
N ASP A 81 -14.26 -0.61 8.17
CA ASP A 81 -14.09 0.70 7.51
C ASP A 81 -13.07 1.59 8.23
N ASP A 82 -12.99 1.53 9.56
CA ASP A 82 -12.04 2.30 10.35
C ASP A 82 -10.59 1.83 10.16
N ARG A 83 -10.37 0.52 9.92
CA ARG A 83 -9.04 -0.01 9.56
C ARG A 83 -8.68 0.35 8.13
N ILE A 84 -9.64 0.28 7.20
CA ILE A 84 -9.45 0.72 5.82
C ILE A 84 -9.07 2.21 5.78
N ALA A 85 -9.82 3.06 6.49
CA ALA A 85 -9.54 4.49 6.55
C ALA A 85 -8.16 4.80 7.14
N ARG A 86 -7.75 4.10 8.20
CA ARG A 86 -6.42 4.25 8.81
C ARG A 86 -5.30 3.85 7.84
N ALA A 87 -5.43 2.71 7.19
CA ALA A 87 -4.49 2.26 6.19
C ALA A 87 -4.38 3.25 5.02
N ARG A 88 -5.51 3.73 4.48
CA ARG A 88 -5.52 4.72 3.39
C ARG A 88 -4.83 6.02 3.78
N ARG A 89 -5.13 6.58 4.95
CA ARG A 89 -4.48 7.83 5.43
C ARG A 89 -2.98 7.67 5.57
N ALA A 90 -2.54 6.54 6.13
CA ALA A 90 -1.12 6.24 6.32
C ALA A 90 -0.37 6.20 4.98
N PHE A 91 -0.93 5.53 3.97
CA PHE A 91 -0.29 5.40 2.65
C PHE A 91 -0.58 6.56 1.69
N ALA A 92 -1.57 7.40 1.94
CA ALA A 92 -1.74 8.68 1.25
C ALA A 92 -0.72 9.74 1.71
N GLY A 93 -0.06 9.50 2.85
CA GLY A 93 0.84 10.46 3.51
C GLY A 93 0.09 11.62 4.16
N GLU A 94 -1.15 11.37 4.60
CA GLU A 94 -1.96 12.30 5.40
C GLU A 94 -1.63 12.21 6.91
N VAL A 95 -0.76 11.29 7.30
CA VAL A 95 -0.29 11.13 8.68
C VAL A 95 1.14 11.65 8.79
N GLY A 96 1.28 12.93 9.14
CA GLY A 96 2.56 13.58 9.40
C GLY A 96 2.64 15.03 8.93
N ALA A 97 2.00 15.93 9.68
CA ALA A 97 2.38 17.34 9.81
C ALA A 97 2.65 17.62 11.29
#